data_AF-A0A0S7ZB92-F1
#
_entry.id   AF-A0A0S7ZB92-F1
#
_cell.length_a   1.000
_cell.length_b   1.000
_cell.length_c   1.000
_cell.angle_alpha   90.00
_cell.angle_beta   90.00
_cell.angle_gamma   90.00
#
_symmetry.space_group_name_H-M   'P 1'
#
loop_
_entity.id
_entity.type
_entity.pdbx_description
1 polymer ?
#
loop_
_entity_poly.entity_id
_entity_poly.type
_entity_poly.pdbx_seq_one_letter_code
_entity_poly.pdbx_strand_id
1 'polypeptide(L)'
;MEQVPAIVAAIAFLAALDRLGVVREARSAIETSRGATAVVRDASLSDEHKERRLREASVSLLGVFVSLLLRGSAALALATGVLIGFELFGWSTLAESSRWLMSWPAILGFTAVAVFASTLRRRG
;
A
#
# COMPACT_ATOMS: atom_id res chain seq x y z
N MET A 1 15.55 24.91 0.02
CA MET A 1 15.28 23.87 1.05
C MET A 1 13.81 23.41 1.04
N GLU A 2 12.98 23.91 0.12
CA GLU A 2 11.52 23.72 0.09
C GLU A 2 11.05 22.26 -0.14
N GLN A 3 11.94 21.38 -0.63
CA GLN A 3 11.58 19.99 -0.96
C GLN A 3 11.76 19.03 0.21
N VAL A 4 12.49 19.44 1.26
CA VAL A 4 12.79 18.57 2.42
C VAL A 4 11.52 18.02 3.09
N PRO A 5 10.49 18.84 3.38
CA PRO A 5 9.27 18.37 4.04
C PRO A 5 8.54 17.30 3.22
N ALA A 6 8.44 17.52 1.91
CA ALA A 6 7.83 16.58 0.99
C ALA A 6 8.60 15.26 0.90
N ILE A 7 9.94 15.30 0.86
CA ILE A 7 10.78 14.11 0.87
C ILE A 7 10.61 13.33 2.18
N VAL A 8 10.64 14.02 3.32
CA VAL A 8 10.45 13.38 4.63
C VAL A 8 9.06 12.76 4.74
N ALA A 9 8.02 13.43 4.27
CA ALA A 9 6.66 12.88 4.25
C ALA A 9 6.54 11.65 3.34
N ALA A 10 7.17 11.66 2.17
CA ALA A 10 7.20 10.51 1.26
C ALA A 10 7.95 9.31 1.87
N ILE A 11 9.10 9.55 2.51
CA ILE A 11 9.85 8.51 3.23
C ILE A 11 9.01 7.96 4.39
N ALA A 12 8.36 8.83 5.16
CA ALA A 12 7.50 8.43 6.27
C ALA A 12 6.33 7.58 5.79
N PHE A 13 5.71 7.95 4.67
CA PHE A 13 4.66 7.16 4.01
C PHE A 13 5.14 5.77 3.61
N LEU A 14 6.27 5.69 2.88
CA LEU A 14 6.83 4.42 2.44
C LEU A 14 7.23 3.52 3.63
N ALA A 15 7.84 4.10 4.64
CA ALA A 15 8.21 3.39 5.88
C ALA A 15 6.96 2.90 6.64
N ALA A 16 5.89 3.68 6.66
CA ALA A 16 4.62 3.28 7.27
C ALA A 16 3.99 2.11 6.51
N LEU A 17 3.92 2.16 5.18
CA LEU A 17 3.42 1.03 4.37
C LEU A 17 4.19 -0.27 4.61
N ASP A 18 5.51 -0.16 4.75
CA ASP A 18 6.39 -1.29 5.02
C ASP A 18 6.15 -1.86 6.42
N ARG A 19 6.18 -1.02 7.46
CA ARG A 19 5.96 -1.45 8.85
C ARG A 19 4.55 -1.99 9.08
N LEU A 20 3.55 -1.40 8.44
CA LEU A 20 2.18 -1.90 8.49
C LEU A 20 2.00 -3.18 7.66
N GLY A 21 3.02 -3.68 6.97
CA GLY A 21 2.97 -4.95 6.25
C GLY A 21 1.97 -4.96 5.10
N VAL A 22 1.70 -3.81 4.47
CA VAL A 22 0.72 -3.66 3.38
C VAL A 22 1.03 -4.61 2.22
N VAL A 23 2.31 -4.72 1.87
CA VAL A 23 2.77 -5.61 0.78
C VAL A 23 2.47 -7.08 1.09
N ARG A 24 2.62 -7.50 2.36
CA ARG A 24 2.34 -8.88 2.77
C ARG A 24 0.85 -9.20 2.64
N GLU A 25 -0.03 -8.30 3.06
CA GLU A 25 -1.48 -8.53 2.91
C GLU A 25 -1.95 -8.49 1.46
N ALA A 26 -1.38 -7.60 0.65
CA ALA A 26 -1.68 -7.58 -0.78
C ALA A 26 -1.32 -8.93 -1.43
N ARG A 27 -0.21 -9.55 -1.04
CA ARG A 27 0.17 -10.90 -1.52
C ARG A 27 -0.83 -11.96 -1.07
N SER A 28 -1.23 -11.94 0.21
CA SER A 28 -2.27 -12.84 0.74
C SER A 28 -3.57 -12.74 -0.07
N ALA A 29 -4.02 -11.51 -0.40
CA ALA A 29 -5.19 -11.30 -1.25
C ALA A 29 -5.03 -11.95 -2.64
N ILE A 30 -3.86 -11.79 -3.27
CA ILE A 30 -3.55 -12.37 -4.59
C ILE A 30 -3.55 -13.90 -4.52
N GLU A 31 -2.99 -14.49 -3.47
CA GLU A 31 -2.96 -15.93 -3.24
C GLU A 31 -4.38 -16.49 -3.06
N THR A 32 -5.21 -15.85 -2.23
CA THR A 32 -6.63 -16.21 -2.06
C THR A 32 -7.41 -16.11 -3.36
N SER A 33 -7.22 -15.04 -4.14
CA SER A 33 -7.87 -14.85 -5.44
C SER A 33 -7.47 -15.93 -6.46
N ARG A 34 -6.17 -16.30 -6.50
CA ARG A 34 -5.68 -17.40 -7.33
C ARG A 34 -6.27 -18.74 -6.90
N GLY A 35 -6.33 -19.01 -5.60
CA GLY A 35 -6.96 -20.20 -5.03
C GLY A 35 -8.44 -20.31 -5.42
N ALA A 36 -9.21 -19.22 -5.27
CA ALA A 36 -10.61 -19.17 -5.69
C ALA A 36 -10.80 -19.44 -7.18
N THR A 37 -9.93 -18.88 -8.03
CA THR A 37 -9.95 -19.12 -9.48
C THR A 37 -9.67 -20.58 -9.82
N ALA A 38 -8.79 -21.24 -9.06
CA ALA A 38 -8.51 -22.67 -9.23
C ALA A 38 -9.71 -23.54 -8.86
N VAL A 39 -10.44 -23.22 -7.78
CA VAL A 39 -11.66 -23.93 -7.36
C VAL A 39 -12.72 -23.93 -8.45
N VAL A 40 -12.91 -22.81 -9.15
CA VAL A 40 -13.89 -22.70 -10.25
C VAL A 40 -13.55 -23.68 -11.39
N ARG A 41 -12.26 -23.85 -11.68
CA ARG A 41 -11.75 -24.70 -12.77
C ARG A 41 -11.69 -26.19 -12.43
N ASP A 42 -11.86 -26.55 -11.16
CA ASP A 42 -11.77 -27.94 -10.71
C ASP A 42 -13.05 -28.70 -11.07
N ALA A 43 -12.96 -29.63 -12.03
CA ALA A 43 -14.09 -30.46 -12.44
C ALA A 43 -14.42 -31.58 -11.45
N SER A 44 -13.53 -31.88 -10.48
CA SER A 44 -13.74 -32.93 -9.49
C SER A 44 -14.59 -32.50 -8.29
N LEU A 45 -14.79 -31.20 -8.10
CA LEU A 45 -15.60 -30.65 -7.02
C LEU A 45 -17.07 -30.52 -7.46
N SER A 46 -17.99 -30.92 -6.58
CA SER A 46 -19.41 -30.61 -6.78
C SER A 46 -19.68 -29.11 -6.62
N ASP A 47 -20.78 -28.65 -7.22
CA ASP A 47 -21.14 -27.22 -7.19
C ASP A 47 -21.29 -26.67 -5.77
N GLU A 48 -21.91 -27.44 -4.86
CA GLU A 48 -22.03 -27.08 -3.44
C GLU A 48 -20.65 -26.84 -2.78
N HIS A 49 -19.67 -27.70 -3.08
CA HIS A 49 -18.30 -27.55 -2.54
C HIS A 49 -17.60 -26.33 -3.14
N LYS A 50 -17.83 -26.03 -4.42
CA LYS A 50 -17.30 -24.83 -5.07
C LYS A 50 -17.89 -23.57 -4.46
N GLU A 51 -19.21 -23.52 -4.29
CA GLU A 51 -19.91 -22.38 -3.70
C GLU A 51 -19.38 -22.07 -2.30
N ARG A 52 -19.27 -23.10 -1.44
CA ARG A 52 -18.74 -22.94 -0.08
C ARG A 52 -17.33 -22.36 -0.08
N ARG A 53 -16.42 -22.92 -0.89
CA ARG A 53 -15.03 -22.43 -0.98
C ARG A 53 -14.93 -21.02 -1.55
N LEU A 54 -15.76 -20.69 -2.55
CA LEU A 54 -15.83 -19.35 -3.11
C LEU A 54 -16.35 -18.33 -2.09
N ARG A 55 -17.32 -18.71 -1.27
CA ARG A 55 -17.84 -17.88 -0.19
C ARG A 55 -16.78 -17.62 0.88
N GLU A 56 -16.07 -18.66 1.32
CA GLU A 56 -14.96 -18.56 2.27
C GLU A 56 -13.85 -17.63 1.72
N ALA A 57 -13.48 -17.78 0.45
CA ALA A 57 -12.51 -16.90 -0.21
C ALA A 57 -13.01 -15.45 -0.30
N SER A 58 -14.29 -15.22 -0.60
CA SER A 58 -14.88 -13.88 -0.68
C SER A 58 -14.86 -13.17 0.68
N VAL A 59 -15.19 -13.87 1.76
CA VAL A 59 -15.10 -13.34 3.13
C VAL A 59 -13.65 -13.01 3.50
N SER A 60 -12.71 -13.89 3.15
CA SER A 60 -11.28 -13.64 3.36
C SER A 60 -10.80 -12.39 2.60
N LEU A 61 -11.16 -12.25 1.31
CA LEU A 61 -10.82 -11.08 0.50
C LEU A 61 -11.42 -9.79 1.06
N LEU A 62 -12.65 -9.82 1.58
CA LEU A 62 -13.25 -8.66 2.24
C LEU A 62 -12.46 -8.25 3.49
N GLY A 63 -12.04 -9.23 4.30
CA GLY A 63 -11.17 -8.97 5.46
C GLY A 63 -9.84 -8.35 5.07
N VAL A 64 -9.21 -8.85 4.01
CA VAL A 64 -7.95 -8.28 3.48
C VAL A 64 -8.17 -6.87 2.93
N PHE A 65 -9.29 -6.61 2.23
CA PHE A 65 -9.64 -5.28 1.75
C PHE A 65 -9.75 -4.26 2.89
N VAL A 66 -10.51 -4.59 3.94
CA VAL A 66 -10.65 -3.72 5.12
C VAL A 66 -9.29 -3.49 5.80
N SER A 67 -8.47 -4.54 5.93
CA SER A 67 -7.12 -4.44 6.47
C SER A 67 -6.23 -3.49 5.65
N LEU A 68 -6.22 -3.63 4.31
CA LEU A 68 -5.46 -2.76 3.42
C LEU A 68 -5.95 -1.31 3.47
N LEU A 69 -7.26 -1.10 3.53
CA LEU A 69 -7.87 0.23 3.64
C LEU A 69 -7.44 0.94 4.93
N LEU A 70 -7.49 0.24 6.07
CA LEU A 70 -7.07 0.79 7.36
C LEU A 70 -5.57 1.11 7.38
N ARG A 71 -4.73 0.18 6.90
CA ARG A 71 -3.28 0.38 6.85
C ARG A 71 -2.88 1.50 5.89
N GLY A 72 -3.52 1.58 4.72
CA GLY A 72 -3.30 2.66 3.77
C GLY A 72 -3.72 4.02 4.34
N SER A 73 -4.89 4.09 4.96
CA SER A 73 -5.38 5.30 5.65
C SER A 73 -4.43 5.73 6.78
N ALA A 74 -3.93 4.77 7.58
CA ALA A 74 -2.98 5.06 8.65
C ALA A 74 -1.63 5.58 8.12
N ALA A 75 -1.11 4.99 7.03
CA ALA A 75 0.12 5.48 6.40
C ALA A 75 -0.05 6.90 5.83
N LEU A 76 -1.19 7.18 5.20
CA LEU A 76 -1.52 8.53 4.71
C LEU A 76 -1.65 9.53 5.85
N ALA A 77 -2.37 9.18 6.92
CA ALA A 77 -2.53 10.04 8.09
C ALA A 77 -1.18 10.39 8.72
N LEU A 78 -0.26 9.43 8.79
CA LEU A 78 1.10 9.65 9.28
C LEU A 78 1.88 10.63 8.40
N ALA A 79 1.85 10.44 7.08
CA ALA A 79 2.53 11.33 6.13
C ALA A 79 1.96 12.75 6.15
N THR A 80 0.63 12.88 6.22
CA THR A 80 -0.05 14.17 6.38
C THR A 80 0.32 14.83 7.72
N GLY A 81 0.37 14.07 8.81
CA GLY A 81 0.79 14.56 10.11
C GLY A 81 2.21 15.12 10.10
N VAL A 82 3.13 14.50 9.35
CA VAL A 82 4.48 15.05 9.11
C VAL A 82 4.39 16.42 8.44
N LEU A 83 3.65 16.55 7.32
CA LEU A 83 3.53 17.82 6.60
C LEU A 83 2.90 18.93 7.46
N ILE A 84 1.86 18.61 8.24
CA ILE A 84 1.25 19.54 9.20
C ILE A 84 2.28 19.98 10.24
N GLY A 85 3.10 19.06 10.75
CA GLY A 85 4.21 19.38 11.64
C GLY A 85 5.16 20.41 11.04
N PHE A 86 5.60 20.19 9.80
CA PHE A 86 6.47 21.15 9.08
C PHE A 86 5.82 22.52 8.89
N GLU A 87 4.51 22.57 8.63
CA GLU A 87 3.76 23.83 8.51
C GLU A 87 3.67 24.59 9.83
N LEU A 88 3.45 23.89 10.96
CA LEU A 88 3.41 24.50 12.29
C LEU A 88 4.76 25.15 12.68
N PHE A 89 5.87 24.63 12.18
CA PHE A 89 7.22 25.23 12.38
C PHE A 89 7.54 26.35 11.37
N GLY A 90 6.63 26.66 10.43
CA GLY A 90 6.83 27.67 9.40
C GLY A 90 7.88 27.29 8.35
N TRP A 91 8.19 25.99 8.20
CA TRP A 91 9.23 25.51 7.29
C TRP A 91 8.75 25.37 5.84
N SER A 92 7.48 25.03 5.63
CA SER A 92 6.83 24.95 4.31
C SER A 92 5.32 24.93 4.45
N THR A 93 4.59 25.29 3.39
CA THR A 93 3.14 25.11 3.36
C THR A 93 2.75 23.71 2.86
N LEU A 94 1.62 23.17 3.35
CA LEU A 94 1.06 21.91 2.83
C LEU A 94 0.78 21.99 1.32
N ALA A 95 0.29 23.13 0.83
CA ALA A 95 -0.03 23.35 -0.58
C ALA A 95 1.21 23.23 -1.48
N GLU A 96 2.35 23.78 -1.06
CA GLU A 96 3.61 23.73 -1.78
C GLU A 96 4.19 22.31 -1.82
N SER A 97 4.25 21.65 -0.65
CA SER A 97 4.73 20.26 -0.55
C SER A 97 3.87 19.32 -1.39
N SER A 98 2.55 19.49 -1.35
CA SER A 98 1.60 18.70 -2.13
C SER A 98 1.79 18.89 -3.64
N ARG A 99 1.93 20.15 -4.10
CA ARG A 99 2.19 20.48 -5.51
C ARG A 99 3.46 19.80 -6.01
N TRP A 100 4.52 19.80 -5.20
CA TRP A 100 5.77 19.13 -5.56
C TRP A 100 5.62 17.60 -5.58
N LEU A 101 4.93 17.00 -4.61
CA LEU A 101 4.67 15.55 -4.59
C LEU A 101 3.86 15.07 -5.80
N MET A 102 2.97 15.91 -6.33
CA MET A 102 2.19 15.64 -7.53
C MET A 102 2.97 15.89 -8.84
N SER A 103 4.21 16.37 -8.76
CA SER A 103 5.03 16.60 -9.95
C SER A 103 5.57 15.29 -10.53
N TRP A 104 5.71 15.24 -11.87
CA TRP A 104 6.31 14.09 -12.56
C TRP A 104 7.67 13.66 -12.00
N PRO A 105 8.62 14.58 -11.71
CA PRO A 105 9.91 14.20 -11.14
C PRO A 105 9.78 13.48 -9.79
N ALA A 106 8.88 13.94 -8.91
CA ALA A 106 8.66 13.32 -7.61
C ALA A 106 8.09 11.91 -7.77
N ILE A 107 7.02 11.76 -8.57
CA ILE A 107 6.37 10.47 -8.82
C ILE A 107 7.37 9.45 -9.37
N LEU A 108 8.13 9.83 -10.41
CA LEU A 108 9.12 8.95 -11.03
C LEU A 108 10.26 8.63 -10.07
N GLY A 109 10.77 9.63 -9.35
CA GLY A 109 11.88 9.46 -8.39
C GLY A 109 11.52 8.51 -7.25
N PHE A 110 10.40 8.72 -6.57
CA PHE A 110 9.97 7.84 -5.47
C PHE A 110 9.62 6.44 -5.96
N THR A 111 9.01 6.31 -7.15
CA THR A 111 8.73 5.00 -7.74
C THR A 111 10.03 4.24 -8.03
N ALA A 112 11.02 4.89 -8.65
CA ALA A 112 12.32 4.28 -8.93
C ALA A 112 13.03 3.83 -7.65
N VAL A 113 13.05 4.66 -6.61
CA VAL A 113 13.63 4.33 -5.30
C VAL A 113 12.88 3.17 -4.64
N ALA A 114 11.56 3.18 -4.63
CA ALA A 114 10.75 2.12 -4.04
C ALA A 114 10.98 0.78 -4.76
N VAL A 115 11.02 0.78 -6.09
CA VAL A 115 11.34 -0.40 -6.90
C VAL A 115 12.75 -0.89 -6.58
N PHE A 116 13.75 -0.01 -6.63
CA PHE A 116 15.14 -0.36 -6.35
C PHE A 116 15.31 -0.96 -4.94
N ALA A 117 14.75 -0.30 -3.91
CA ALA A 117 14.76 -0.81 -2.55
C ALA A 117 14.07 -2.18 -2.43
N SER A 118 12.96 -2.38 -3.13
CA SER A 118 12.26 -3.67 -3.16
C SER A 118 13.07 -4.77 -3.85
N THR A 119 13.87 -4.43 -4.88
CA THR A 119 14.73 -5.41 -5.56
C THR A 119 15.93 -5.82 -4.71
N LEU A 120 16.51 -4.88 -3.96
CA LEU A 120 17.64 -5.19 -3.06
C LEU A 120 17.23 -6.13 -1.94
N ARG A 121 16.05 -5.93 -1.32
CA ARG A 121 15.51 -6.83 -0.28
C ARG A 121 15.22 -8.26 -0.75
N ARG A 122 15.14 -8.51 -2.06
CA ARG A 122 14.95 -9.88 -2.58
C ARG A 122 16.27 -10.64 -2.75
N ARG A 123 17.41 -9.95 -2.69
CA ARG A 123 18.74 -10.53 -2.96
C ARG A 123 19.54 -10.86 -1.69
N GLY A 124 19.19 -10.28 -0.56
CA GLY A 124 19.77 -10.59 0.76
C GLY A 124 18.77 -11.37 1.58
#